data_AF-A0A9D6D3Q7-F1
#
_entry.id   AF-A0A9D6D3Q7-F1
#
_cell.length_a   1.000
_cell.length_b   1.000
_cell.length_c   1.000
_cell.angle_alpha   90.00
_cell.angle_beta   90.00
_cell.angle_gamma   90.00
#
_symmetry.space_group_name_H-M   'P 1'
#
loop_
_entity.id
_entity.type
_entity.pdbx_description
1 polymer ?
#
loop_
_entity_poly.entity_id
_entity_poly.type
_entity_poly.pdbx_seq_one_letter_code
_entity_poly.pdbx_strand_id
1 'polypeptide(L)' 'MDALMFMIGILGGIWVFAEAYTALARFVWSGEMGSATLAGLLGVPFWLLAVGVAVMALGMFALLRKLERRTAEVK' A
#
# COMPACT_ATOMS: atom_id res chain seq x y z
N MET A 1 -33.06 -11.64 7.02
CA MET A 1 -32.02 -12.56 7.54
C MET A 1 -30.62 -12.10 7.19
N ASP A 2 -30.39 -11.62 5.96
CA ASP A 2 -29.08 -11.11 5.51
C ASP A 2 -28.50 -10.00 6.41
N ALA A 3 -29.28 -8.95 6.68
CA ALA A 3 -28.86 -7.85 7.56
C ALA A 3 -28.54 -8.28 9.00
N LEU A 4 -29.23 -9.30 9.54
CA LEU A 4 -28.97 -9.82 10.89
C LEU A 4 -27.66 -10.61 10.93
N MET A 5 -27.38 -11.42 9.91
CA MET A 5 -26.10 -12.15 9.81
C MET A 5 -24.92 -11.19 9.59
N PHE A 6 -25.11 -10.17 8.77
CA PHE A 6 -24.13 -9.09 8.59
C PHE A 6 -23.81 -8.37 9.90
N MET A 7 -24.85 -8.02 10.67
CA MET A 7 -24.69 -7.34 11.95
C MET A 7 -23.97 -8.22 12.99
N ILE A 8 -24.30 -9.51 13.05
CA ILE A 8 -23.59 -10.47 13.92
C ILE A 8 -22.13 -10.61 13.49
N GLY A 9 -21.86 -10.67 12.19
CA GLY A 9 -20.50 -10.75 11.66
C GLY A 9 -19.66 -9.52 12.02
N ILE A 10 -20.21 -8.32 11.90
CA ILE A 10 -19.54 -7.09 12.32
C ILE A 10 -19.27 -7.11 13.82
N LEU A 11 -20.27 -7.39 14.65
CA LEU A 11 -20.12 -7.37 16.11
C LEU A 11 -19.12 -8.43 16.58
N GLY A 12 -19.16 -9.63 15.99
CA GLY A 12 -18.18 -10.69 16.25
C GLY A 12 -16.76 -10.30 15.82
N GLY A 13 -16.62 -9.69 14.63
CA GLY A 13 -15.34 -9.20 14.14
C GLY A 13 -14.74 -8.11 15.03
N ILE A 14 -15.55 -7.16 15.50
CA ILE A 14 -15.12 -6.12 16.45
C ILE A 14 -14.63 -6.76 17.75
N TRP A 15 -15.34 -7.74 18.27
CA TRP A 15 -14.98 -8.39 19.53
C TRP A 15 -13.67 -9.19 19.41
N VAL A 16 -13.52 -9.99 18.35
CA VAL A 16 -12.27 -10.70 18.04
C VAL A 16 -11.11 -9.73 17.85
N PHE A 17 -11.35 -8.63 17.14
CA PHE A 17 -10.33 -7.60 16.95
C PHE A 17 -9.93 -6.94 18.27
N ALA A 18 -10.87 -6.66 19.19
CA ALA A 18 -10.57 -6.04 20.47
C ALA A 18 -9.63 -6.90 21.34
N GLU A 19 -9.82 -8.23 21.35
CA GLU A 19 -8.92 -9.16 22.05
C GLU A 19 -7.55 -9.24 21.36
N ALA A 20 -7.55 -9.38 20.03
CA ALA A 20 -6.34 -9.45 19.22
C ALA A 20 -5.58 -8.11 19.12
N TYR A 21 -6.22 -7.01 19.50
CA TYR A 21 -5.68 -5.65 19.33
C TYR A 21 -4.36 -5.49 20.06
N THR A 22 -4.21 -6.05 21.26
CA THR A 22 -2.95 -5.96 22.02
C THR A 22 -1.75 -6.53 21.26
N ALA A 23 -1.94 -7.65 20.55
CA ALA A 23 -0.92 -8.25 19.70
C ALA A 23 -0.67 -7.46 18.41
N LEU A 24 -1.71 -6.82 17.87
CA LEU A 24 -1.64 -6.03 16.63
C LEU A 24 -1.31 -4.56 16.86
N ALA A 25 -1.29 -4.07 18.11
CA ALA A 25 -1.22 -2.64 18.42
C ALA A 25 0.00 -1.96 17.79
N ARG A 26 1.16 -2.63 17.83
CA ARG A 26 2.39 -2.12 17.20
C ARG A 26 2.27 -1.99 15.68
N PHE A 27 1.50 -2.87 15.04
CA PHE A 27 1.25 -2.82 13.61
C PHE A 27 0.18 -1.77 13.27
N VAL A 28 -0.91 -1.72 14.03
CA VAL A 28 -1.99 -0.73 13.86
C VAL A 28 -1.44 0.69 13.93
N TRP A 29 -0.54 0.97 14.88
CA TRP A 29 0.10 2.27 15.05
C TRP A 29 1.47 2.39 14.36
N SER A 30 1.86 1.42 13.55
CA SER A 30 3.13 1.50 12.80
C SER A 30 3.17 2.67 11.81
N GLY A 31 1.99 3.21 11.45
CA GLY A 31 1.82 4.39 10.62
C GLY A 31 1.85 5.74 11.36
N GLU A 32 2.02 5.78 12.69
CA GLU A 32 2.08 7.04 13.48
C GLU A 32 3.36 7.86 13.26
N MET A 33 3.94 7.85 12.06
CA MET A 33 5.01 8.79 11.71
C MET A 33 4.52 10.26 11.56
N GLY A 34 3.26 10.54 11.90
CA GLY A 34 2.64 11.86 11.77
C GLY A 34 2.50 12.31 10.32
N SER A 35 2.65 13.61 10.06
CA SER A 35 2.63 14.18 8.70
C SER A 35 3.92 13.92 7.90
N ALA A 36 4.71 12.89 8.27
CA ALA A 36 5.92 12.53 7.58
C ALA A 36 5.58 12.03 6.17
N THR A 37 5.67 12.93 5.21
CA THR A 37 5.58 12.58 3.79
C THR A 37 6.94 12.05 3.34
N LEU A 38 6.95 11.15 2.34
CA LEU A 38 8.19 10.71 1.68
C LEU A 38 9.02 11.90 1.18
N ALA A 39 8.35 12.97 0.71
CA ALA A 39 8.98 14.22 0.33
C ALA A 39 9.70 14.89 1.52
N GLY A 40 9.04 14.94 2.68
CA GLY A 40 9.63 15.44 3.92
C GLY A 40 10.80 14.60 4.43
N LEU A 41 10.73 13.27 4.33
CA LEU A 41 11.82 12.36 4.73
C LEU A 41 13.05 12.48 3.83
N LEU A 42 12.85 12.66 2.53
CA LEU A 42 13.93 12.82 1.55
C LEU A 42 14.45 14.27 1.46
N GLY A 43 13.83 15.21 2.17
CA GLY A 43 14.17 16.64 2.14
C GLY A 43 13.92 17.29 0.77
N VAL A 44 13.08 16.69 -0.08
CA VAL A 44 12.82 17.17 -1.44
C VAL A 44 11.46 17.86 -1.53
N PRO A 45 11.30 18.86 -2.40
CA PRO A 45 10.00 19.45 -2.64
C PRO A 45 9.05 18.43 -3.28
N PHE A 46 7.76 18.51 -2.93
CA PHE A 46 6.75 17.51 -3.31
C PHE A 46 6.65 17.29 -4.84
N TRP A 47 6.80 18.34 -5.64
CA TRP A 47 6.75 18.24 -7.10
C TRP A 47 7.87 17.36 -7.67
N LEU A 48 9.06 17.39 -7.07
CA LEU A 48 10.20 16.59 -7.53
C LEU A 48 9.97 15.11 -7.23
N LEU A 49 9.38 14.80 -6.06
CA LEU A 49 8.95 13.44 -5.72
C LEU A 49 7.88 12.95 -6.70
N ALA A 50 6.89 13.78 -7.01
CA ALA A 50 5.82 13.42 -7.96
C ALA A 50 6.37 13.13 -9.36
N VAL A 51 7.32 13.94 -9.85
CA VAL A 51 8.03 13.68 -11.12
C VAL A 51 8.81 12.38 -11.04
N GLY A 52 9.50 12.10 -9.93
CA GLY A 52 10.22 10.85 -9.72
C GLY A 52 9.32 9.62 -9.81
N VAL A 53 8.13 9.67 -9.20
CA VAL A 53 7.13 8.60 -9.30
C VAL A 53 6.64 8.41 -10.74
N ALA A 54 6.37 9.49 -11.46
CA ALA A 54 5.97 9.42 -12.87
C ALA A 54 7.08 8.80 -13.75
N VAL A 55 8.34 9.19 -13.54
CA VAL A 55 9.49 8.62 -14.25
C VAL A 55 9.66 7.13 -13.93
N MET A 56 9.49 6.73 -12.66
CA MET A 56 9.54 5.33 -12.25
C MET A 56 8.47 4.50 -12.95
N ALA A 57 7.24 5.01 -13.05
CA ALA A 57 6.16 4.34 -13.77
C ALA A 57 6.47 4.17 -15.27
N LEU A 58 6.95 5.23 -15.92
CA LEU A 58 7.38 5.17 -17.32
C LEU A 58 8.56 4.20 -17.52
N GLY A 59 9.49 4.17 -16.59
CA GLY A 59 10.62 3.24 -16.56
C GLY A 59 10.15 1.79 -16.49
N MET A 60 9.16 1.48 -15.66
CA MET A 60 8.59 0.13 -15.55
C MET A 60 7.93 -0.31 -16.87
N PHE A 61 7.17 0.58 -17.52
CA PHE A 61 6.61 0.29 -18.84
C PHE A 61 7.70 0.04 -19.90
N ALA A 62 8.78 0.82 -19.89
CA ALA A 62 9.91 0.61 -20.79
C ALA A 62 10.64 -0.71 -20.51
N LEU A 63 10.82 -1.06 -19.24
CA LEU A 63 11.43 -2.32 -18.80
C LEU A 63 10.59 -3.53 -19.26
N LEU A 64 9.28 -3.49 -19.01
CA LEU A 64 8.35 -4.56 -19.43
C LEU A 64 8.39 -4.77 -20.94
N ARG A 65 8.30 -3.68 -21.74
CA ARG A 65 8.43 -3.77 -23.20
C ARG A 65 9.75 -4.39 -23.66
N LYS A 66 10.85 -4.09 -22.97
CA LYS A 66 12.17 -4.66 -23.29
C LYS A 66 12.25 -6.14 -22.93
N LEU A 67 11.64 -6.55 -21.82
CA LEU A 67 11.57 -7.95 -21.41
C LEU A 67 10.67 -8.76 -22.36
N GLU A 68 9.52 -8.24 -22.74
CA GLU A 68 8.62 -8.86 -23.72
C GLU A 68 9.32 -9.11 -25.06
N ARG A 69 10.09 -8.12 -25.56
CA ARG A 69 10.87 -8.27 -26.80
C ARG A 69 11.93 -9.37 -26.70
N ARG A 70 12.64 -9.45 -25.58
CA ARG A 70 13.66 -10.49 -25.37
C ARG A 70 13.07 -11.89 -25.26
N THR A 71 11.89 -12.03 -24.64
CA THR A 71 11.21 -13.32 -24.55
C THR A 71 10.64 -13.74 -25.90
N ALA A 72 10.22 -12.79 -26.75
CA ALA A 72 9.73 -13.06 -28.10
C ALA A 72 10.83 -13.51 -29.08
N GLU A 73 12.08 -13.10 -28.89
CA GLU A 73 13.23 -13.53 -29.72
C GLU A 73 13.75 -14.94 -29.38
N VAL A 74 13.35 -15.52 -28.24
CA VAL A 74 13.80 -16.84 -27.76
C VAL A 74 12.87 -17.97 -28.19
N LYS A 75 11.74 -17.66 -28.86
CA LYS A 75 10.77 -18.63 -29.37
C LYS A 75 10.86 -18.74 -30.89
#